data_AF-A0A1Q6EK43-F1
#
_entry.id   AF-A0A1Q6EK43-F1
#
_cell.length_a   1.000
_cell.length_b   1.000
_cell.length_c   1.000
_cell.angle_alpha   90.00
_cell.angle_beta   90.00
_cell.angle_gamma   90.00
#
_symmetry.space_group_name_H-M   'P 1'
#
loop_
_entity.id
_entity.type
_entity.pdbx_description
1 polymer ?
#
loop_
_entity_poly.entity_id
_entity_poly.type
_entity_poly.pdbx_seq_one_letter_code
_entity_poly.pdbx_strand_id
1 'polypeptide(L)'
;MDIRQYAISAAQRTDAAINSGNIEEAVRLSGEATATLDAEWTRLYNAHDNGSDTALIAGNFVAGRHLSALIQAGAADEAFSTAMLLLYRSTLARSKSAELAQSQLDILYLALSAALESGNMRGYTSEEADPADVEHFAHIVSYIASMLFAFYNEVGNSRPDSAMLEEAYALLEQMQAIGAIQQPYIRIKECDVAADDIAGVLPDLLGRSKALGMLE
;
A
#
# COMPACT_ATOMS: atom_id res chain seq x y z
N MET A 1 -1.32 -22.19 -15.41
CA MET A 1 -1.04 -22.05 -13.97
C MET A 1 -2.33 -21.63 -13.30
N ASP A 2 -2.71 -22.25 -12.18
CA ASP A 2 -3.78 -21.70 -11.34
C ASP A 2 -3.20 -20.57 -10.49
N ILE A 3 -3.50 -19.33 -10.87
CA ILE A 3 -2.90 -18.12 -10.28
C ILE A 3 -3.27 -17.99 -8.80
N ARG A 4 -4.50 -18.35 -8.42
CA ARG A 4 -4.96 -18.26 -7.03
C ARG A 4 -4.24 -19.29 -6.17
N GLN A 5 -4.16 -20.53 -6.65
CA GLN A 5 -3.46 -21.58 -5.92
C GLN A 5 -1.97 -21.28 -5.77
N TYR A 6 -1.34 -20.73 -6.81
CA TYR A 6 0.04 -20.26 -6.75
C TYR A 6 0.22 -19.16 -5.69
N ALA A 7 -0.62 -18.13 -5.71
CA ALA A 7 -0.57 -17.04 -4.74
C ALA A 7 -0.75 -17.52 -3.30
N ILE A 8 -1.70 -18.43 -3.04
CA ILE A 8 -1.91 -19.05 -1.73
C ILE A 8 -0.67 -19.82 -1.27
N SER A 9 -0.08 -20.64 -2.15
CA SER A 9 1.11 -21.41 -1.81
C SER A 9 2.34 -20.52 -1.56
N ALA A 10 2.50 -19.43 -2.32
CA ALA A 10 3.56 -18.45 -2.09
C ALA A 10 3.36 -17.71 -0.76
N ALA A 11 2.13 -17.28 -0.47
CA ALA A 11 1.75 -16.65 0.78
C ALA A 11 2.07 -17.55 1.99
N GLN A 12 1.64 -18.82 1.97
CA GLN A 12 1.90 -19.76 3.06
C GLN A 12 3.39 -19.97 3.34
N ARG A 13 4.22 -20.05 2.30
CA ARG A 13 5.68 -20.18 2.45
C ARG A 13 6.31 -18.90 3.01
N THR A 14 5.83 -17.75 2.57
CA THR A 14 6.28 -16.44 3.09
C THR A 14 5.91 -16.29 4.56
N ASP A 15 4.65 -16.59 4.92
CA ASP A 15 4.16 -16.51 6.30
C ASP A 15 4.94 -17.48 7.21
N ALA A 16 5.27 -18.68 6.72
CA ALA A 16 6.13 -19.62 7.45
C ALA A 16 7.54 -19.08 7.69
N ALA A 17 8.14 -18.42 6.69
CA ALA A 17 9.46 -17.79 6.83
C ALA A 17 9.42 -16.64 7.86
N ILE A 18 8.42 -15.75 7.78
CA ILE A 18 8.19 -14.67 8.75
C ILE A 18 8.05 -15.24 10.17
N ASN A 19 7.17 -16.22 10.37
CA ASN A 19 6.91 -16.84 11.67
C ASN A 19 8.13 -17.57 12.26
N SER A 20 9.05 -18.03 11.39
CA SER A 20 10.31 -18.64 11.82
C SER A 20 11.42 -17.63 12.12
N GLY A 21 11.19 -16.33 11.88
CA GLY A 21 12.17 -15.26 12.03
C GLY A 21 13.18 -15.16 10.88
N ASN A 22 13.00 -15.93 9.80
CA ASN A 22 13.87 -15.87 8.63
C ASN A 22 13.38 -14.81 7.63
N ILE A 23 13.59 -13.54 7.99
CA ILE A 23 13.07 -12.40 7.23
C ILE A 23 13.71 -12.29 5.84
N GLU A 24 15.01 -12.58 5.71
CA GLU A 24 15.69 -12.59 4.40
C GLU A 24 15.03 -13.57 3.42
N GLU A 25 14.72 -14.79 3.89
CA GLU A 25 14.01 -15.79 3.08
C GLU A 25 12.58 -15.35 2.77
N ALA A 26 11.90 -14.70 3.72
CA ALA A 26 10.56 -14.15 3.49
C ALA A 26 10.58 -13.09 2.39
N VAL A 27 11.54 -12.16 2.41
CA VAL A 27 11.73 -11.14 1.37
C VAL A 27 12.00 -11.80 0.02
N ARG A 28 12.92 -12.78 -0.04
CA ARG A 28 13.26 -13.49 -1.28
C ARG A 28 12.04 -14.23 -1.88
N LEU A 29 11.36 -15.06 -1.08
CA LEU A 29 10.22 -15.85 -1.54
C LEU A 29 9.06 -14.97 -2.01
N SER A 30 8.75 -13.92 -1.26
CA SER A 30 7.65 -13.01 -1.58
C SER A 30 7.98 -12.11 -2.78
N GLY A 31 9.24 -11.69 -2.93
CA GLY A 31 9.70 -10.92 -4.09
C GLY A 31 9.63 -11.73 -5.38
N GLU A 32 10.13 -12.98 -5.38
CA GLU A 32 10.03 -13.89 -6.53
C GLU A 32 8.58 -14.16 -6.95
N ALA A 33 7.70 -14.37 -5.96
CA ALA A 33 6.29 -14.61 -6.22
C ALA A 33 5.55 -13.36 -6.72
N THR A 34 5.87 -12.18 -6.15
CA THR A 34 5.35 -10.89 -6.63
C THR A 34 5.74 -10.65 -8.08
N ALA A 35 7.02 -10.83 -8.43
CA ALA A 35 7.50 -10.67 -9.80
C ALA A 35 6.83 -11.65 -10.79
N THR A 36 6.63 -12.91 -10.37
CA THR A 36 5.94 -13.92 -11.19
C THR A 36 4.48 -13.55 -11.46
N LEU A 37 3.76 -13.10 -10.41
CA LEU A 37 2.36 -12.70 -10.51
C LEU A 37 2.19 -11.39 -11.30
N ASP A 38 3.16 -10.49 -11.20
CA ASP A 38 3.20 -9.26 -11.98
C ASP A 38 3.33 -9.57 -13.47
N ALA A 39 4.31 -10.40 -13.85
CA ALA A 39 4.50 -10.81 -15.24
C ALA A 39 3.25 -11.49 -15.83
N GLU A 40 2.59 -12.35 -15.05
CA GLU A 40 1.37 -13.01 -15.49
C GLU A 40 0.19 -12.03 -15.63
N TRP A 41 0.05 -11.09 -14.70
CA TRP A 41 -0.94 -10.03 -14.82
C TRP A 41 -0.68 -9.16 -16.05
N THR A 42 0.55 -8.70 -16.29
CA THR A 42 0.91 -7.89 -17.46
C THR A 42 0.58 -8.63 -18.75
N ARG A 43 0.88 -9.93 -18.82
CA ARG A 43 0.55 -10.78 -19.97
C ARG A 43 -0.97 -10.82 -20.22
N LEU A 44 -1.76 -11.05 -19.17
CA LEU A 44 -3.23 -11.12 -19.27
C LEU A 44 -3.85 -9.76 -19.60
N TYR A 45 -3.37 -8.69 -18.97
CA TYR A 45 -3.85 -7.33 -19.18
C TYR A 45 -3.65 -6.90 -20.64
N ASN A 46 -2.44 -7.09 -21.17
CA ASN A 46 -2.11 -6.74 -22.55
C ASN A 46 -2.80 -7.64 -23.59
N ALA A 47 -3.15 -8.87 -23.22
CA ALA A 47 -3.96 -9.76 -24.06
C ALA A 47 -5.47 -9.43 -24.00
N HIS A 48 -5.88 -8.42 -23.23
CA HIS A 48 -7.27 -8.11 -22.91
C HIS A 48 -8.06 -9.28 -22.32
N ASP A 49 -7.39 -10.17 -21.58
CA ASP A 49 -8.00 -11.33 -20.96
C ASP A 49 -8.83 -10.92 -19.72
N ASN A 50 -10.00 -11.53 -19.54
CA ASN A 50 -10.89 -11.29 -18.40
C ASN A 50 -10.29 -11.77 -17.06
N GLY A 51 -9.27 -12.62 -17.10
CA GLY A 51 -8.53 -13.08 -15.93
C GLY A 51 -7.58 -12.03 -15.34
N SER A 52 -7.36 -10.88 -15.99
CA SER A 52 -6.41 -9.85 -15.53
C SER A 52 -6.71 -9.38 -14.11
N ASP A 53 -7.96 -9.09 -13.78
CA ASP A 53 -8.32 -8.56 -12.45
C ASP A 53 -8.12 -9.61 -11.36
N THR A 54 -8.36 -10.89 -11.67
CA THR A 54 -8.06 -11.99 -10.74
C THR A 54 -6.56 -12.12 -10.50
N ALA A 55 -5.74 -11.97 -11.54
CA ALA A 55 -4.29 -12.01 -11.41
C ALA A 55 -3.75 -10.80 -10.64
N LEU A 56 -4.35 -9.62 -10.82
CA LEU A 56 -4.04 -8.41 -10.06
C LEU A 56 -4.28 -8.61 -8.57
N ILE A 57 -5.47 -9.04 -8.19
CA ILE A 57 -5.85 -9.25 -6.78
C ILE A 57 -4.97 -10.34 -6.14
N ALA A 58 -4.70 -11.43 -6.85
CA ALA A 58 -3.79 -12.48 -6.38
C ALA A 58 -2.35 -11.97 -6.21
N GLY A 59 -1.89 -11.10 -7.13
CA GLY A 59 -0.61 -10.39 -7.04
C GLY A 59 -0.55 -9.52 -5.80
N ASN A 60 -1.54 -8.64 -5.58
CA ASN A 60 -1.60 -7.74 -4.43
C ASN A 60 -1.59 -8.52 -3.10
N PHE A 61 -2.29 -9.67 -3.04
CA PHE A 61 -2.31 -10.52 -1.85
C PHE A 61 -0.92 -11.04 -1.46
N VAL A 62 -0.09 -11.43 -2.42
CA VAL A 62 1.30 -11.83 -2.16
C VAL A 62 2.18 -10.61 -1.89
N ALA A 63 1.97 -9.54 -2.65
CA ALA A 63 2.74 -8.32 -2.52
C ALA A 63 2.57 -7.65 -1.15
N GLY A 64 1.39 -7.72 -0.52
CA GLY A 64 1.19 -7.26 0.86
C GLY A 64 2.11 -7.97 1.87
N ARG A 65 2.39 -9.27 1.67
CA ARG A 65 3.37 -9.99 2.50
C ARG A 65 4.79 -9.57 2.18
N HIS A 66 5.09 -9.29 0.92
CA HIS A 66 6.39 -8.74 0.53
C HIS A 66 6.65 -7.40 1.20
N LEU A 67 5.68 -6.49 1.19
CA LEU A 67 5.75 -5.21 1.90
C LEU A 67 5.99 -5.42 3.41
N SER A 68 5.24 -6.33 4.05
CA SER A 68 5.44 -6.65 5.47
C SER A 68 6.85 -7.20 5.74
N ALA A 69 7.37 -8.07 4.87
CA ALA A 69 8.71 -8.63 5.00
C ALA A 69 9.81 -7.56 4.82
N LEU A 70 9.64 -6.63 3.87
CA LEU A 70 10.55 -5.50 3.66
C LEU A 70 10.58 -4.55 4.87
N ILE A 71 9.41 -4.21 5.43
CA ILE A 71 9.29 -3.43 6.67
C ILE A 71 10.06 -4.13 7.81
N GLN A 72 9.82 -5.42 8.03
CA GLN A 72 10.52 -6.20 9.06
C GLN A 72 12.03 -6.33 8.82
N ALA A 73 12.49 -6.20 7.57
CA ALA A 73 13.91 -6.19 7.21
C ALA A 73 14.56 -4.81 7.43
N GLY A 74 13.81 -3.78 7.83
CA GLY A 74 14.28 -2.40 7.94
C GLY A 74 14.39 -1.69 6.57
N ALA A 75 13.79 -2.24 5.52
CA ALA A 75 13.80 -1.69 4.17
C ALA A 75 12.53 -0.84 3.90
N ALA A 76 12.22 0.10 4.79
CA ALA A 76 10.96 0.85 4.74
C ALA A 76 10.80 1.70 3.46
N ASP A 77 11.88 2.28 2.94
CA ASP A 77 11.83 3.05 1.68
C ASP A 77 11.49 2.16 0.47
N GLU A 78 12.03 0.94 0.43
CA GLU A 78 11.74 -0.04 -0.62
C GLU A 78 10.30 -0.57 -0.49
N ALA A 79 9.84 -0.82 0.75
CA ALA A 79 8.45 -1.16 1.01
C ALA A 79 7.50 -0.04 0.55
N PHE A 80 7.80 1.21 0.91
CA PHE A 80 7.01 2.37 0.52
C PHE A 80 6.94 2.53 -1.01
N SER A 81 8.10 2.47 -1.68
CA SER A 81 8.20 2.55 -3.13
C SER A 81 7.41 1.45 -3.83
N THR A 82 7.53 0.22 -3.34
CA THR A 82 6.78 -0.94 -3.86
C THR A 82 5.28 -0.75 -3.65
N ALA A 83 4.86 -0.24 -2.49
CA ALA A 83 3.45 0.01 -2.21
C ALA A 83 2.85 1.06 -3.16
N MET A 84 3.59 2.13 -3.48
CA MET A 84 3.15 3.14 -4.45
C MET A 84 2.93 2.54 -5.85
N LEU A 85 3.82 1.65 -6.30
CA LEU A 85 3.67 0.95 -7.57
C LEU A 85 2.45 0.01 -7.57
N LEU A 86 2.21 -0.69 -6.46
CA LEU A 86 1.04 -1.55 -6.30
C LEU A 86 -0.26 -0.75 -6.29
N LEU A 87 -0.29 0.42 -5.63
CA LEU A 87 -1.45 1.33 -5.66
C LEU A 87 -1.72 1.81 -7.08
N TYR A 88 -0.70 2.28 -7.80
CA TYR A 88 -0.84 2.65 -9.21
C TYR A 88 -1.43 1.50 -10.04
N ARG A 89 -0.86 0.31 -9.89
CA ARG A 89 -1.32 -0.87 -10.62
C ARG A 89 -2.76 -1.24 -10.27
N SER A 90 -3.18 -1.08 -9.02
CA SER A 90 -4.55 -1.34 -8.58
C SER A 90 -5.58 -0.45 -9.29
N THR A 91 -5.20 0.78 -9.67
CA THR A 91 -6.10 1.69 -10.43
C THR A 91 -6.32 1.23 -11.87
N LEU A 92 -5.55 0.26 -12.36
CA LEU A 92 -5.70 -0.32 -13.69
C LEU A 92 -6.68 -1.50 -13.73
N ALA A 93 -7.25 -1.89 -12.58
CA ALA A 93 -8.32 -2.89 -12.53
C ALA A 93 -9.49 -2.49 -13.44
N ARG A 94 -10.05 -3.44 -14.18
CA ARG A 94 -11.15 -3.15 -15.12
C ARG A 94 -12.52 -3.16 -14.45
N SER A 95 -12.61 -3.80 -13.29
CA SER A 95 -13.83 -3.92 -12.51
C SER A 95 -13.57 -3.56 -11.04
N LYS A 96 -14.55 -2.90 -10.42
CA LYS A 96 -14.59 -2.73 -8.96
C LYS A 96 -15.05 -4.04 -8.32
N SER A 97 -14.42 -4.44 -7.22
CA SER A 97 -14.83 -5.59 -6.42
C SER A 97 -14.45 -5.37 -4.95
N ALA A 98 -15.13 -6.07 -4.05
CA ALA A 98 -14.82 -6.01 -2.63
C ALA A 98 -13.42 -6.55 -2.32
N GLU A 99 -12.94 -7.55 -3.09
CA GLU A 99 -11.57 -8.05 -3.02
C GLU A 99 -10.54 -7.00 -3.45
N LEU A 100 -10.84 -6.21 -4.48
CA LEU A 100 -9.96 -5.13 -4.92
C LEU A 100 -9.86 -4.05 -3.83
N ALA A 101 -11.01 -3.60 -3.31
CA ALA A 101 -11.06 -2.62 -2.21
C ALA A 101 -10.31 -3.11 -0.97
N GLN A 102 -10.46 -4.38 -0.60
CA GLN A 102 -9.65 -5.01 0.45
C GLN A 102 -8.16 -4.92 0.15
N SER A 103 -7.74 -5.31 -1.06
CA SER A 103 -6.31 -5.26 -1.41
C SER A 103 -5.75 -3.83 -1.39
N GLN A 104 -6.55 -2.84 -1.75
CA GLN A 104 -6.17 -1.43 -1.69
C GLN A 104 -6.05 -0.94 -0.25
N LEU A 105 -6.96 -1.36 0.64
CA LEU A 105 -6.85 -1.13 2.08
C LEU A 105 -5.54 -1.71 2.64
N ASP A 106 -5.25 -2.98 2.34
CA ASP A 106 -4.04 -3.67 2.80
C ASP A 106 -2.78 -2.92 2.35
N ILE A 107 -2.72 -2.52 1.07
CA ILE A 107 -1.57 -1.79 0.52
C ILE A 107 -1.44 -0.40 1.18
N LEU A 108 -2.55 0.34 1.37
CA LEU A 108 -2.54 1.66 2.02
C LEU A 108 -2.07 1.58 3.48
N TYR A 109 -2.48 0.54 4.21
CA TYR A 109 -2.05 0.31 5.59
C TYR A 109 -0.54 0.11 5.67
N LEU A 110 0.00 -0.75 4.80
CA LEU A 110 1.43 -1.03 4.74
C LEU A 110 2.24 0.16 4.20
N ALA A 111 1.69 0.90 3.24
CA ALA A 111 2.29 2.14 2.73
C ALA A 111 2.41 3.20 3.83
N LEU A 112 1.38 3.39 4.64
CA LEU A 112 1.40 4.36 5.73
C LEU A 112 2.40 3.94 6.81
N SER A 113 2.40 2.67 7.19
CA SER A 113 3.37 2.13 8.15
C SER A 113 4.82 2.33 7.68
N ALA A 114 5.10 1.99 6.41
CA ALA A 114 6.42 2.20 5.81
C ALA A 114 6.81 3.68 5.71
N ALA A 115 5.87 4.56 5.37
CA ALA A 115 6.11 6.01 5.32
C ALA A 115 6.47 6.56 6.71
N LEU A 116 5.75 6.16 7.75
CA LEU A 116 6.01 6.59 9.13
C LEU A 116 7.38 6.12 9.62
N GLU A 117 7.75 4.87 9.33
CA GLU A 117 9.06 4.33 9.67
C GLU A 117 10.19 5.05 8.90
N SER A 118 10.03 5.22 7.58
CA SER A 118 10.96 5.97 6.74
C SER A 118 11.15 7.40 7.24
N GLY A 119 10.07 8.13 7.53
CA GLY A 119 10.14 9.49 8.04
C GLY A 119 10.82 9.58 9.40
N ASN A 120 10.62 8.60 10.27
CA ASN A 120 11.33 8.51 11.54
C ASN A 120 12.83 8.27 11.35
N MET A 121 13.22 7.32 10.48
CA MET A 121 14.63 7.03 10.17
C MET A 121 15.35 8.22 9.52
N ARG A 122 14.62 9.00 8.71
CA ARG A 122 15.10 10.20 8.01
C ARG A 122 15.05 11.45 8.87
N GLY A 123 14.46 11.38 10.06
CA GLY A 123 14.40 12.49 11.02
C GLY A 123 13.33 13.55 10.71
N TYR A 124 12.35 13.28 9.85
CA TYR A 124 11.25 14.22 9.54
C TYR A 124 10.30 14.47 10.72
N THR A 125 10.42 13.68 11.78
CA THR A 125 9.70 13.85 13.05
C THR A 125 10.54 14.53 14.13
N SER A 126 11.78 14.92 13.81
CA SER A 126 12.70 15.58 14.76
C SER A 126 12.46 17.08 14.84
N GLU A 127 12.81 17.69 15.98
CA GLU A 127 12.70 19.15 16.19
C GLU A 127 13.65 19.96 15.30
N GLU A 128 14.70 19.32 14.76
CA GLU A 128 15.73 19.93 13.91
C GLU A 128 15.47 19.73 12.41
N ALA A 129 14.38 19.04 12.05
CA ALA A 129 14.02 18.79 10.66
C ALA A 129 13.78 20.09 9.88
N ASP A 130 14.16 20.11 8.60
CA ASP A 130 13.82 21.23 7.71
C ASP A 130 12.30 21.38 7.65
N PRO A 131 11.73 22.57 7.98
CA PRO A 131 10.30 22.79 7.92
C PRO A 131 9.65 22.43 6.58
N ALA A 132 10.37 22.60 5.46
CA ALA A 132 9.89 22.23 4.14
C ALA A 132 9.75 20.70 3.99
N ASP A 133 10.73 19.94 4.51
CA ASP A 133 10.68 18.47 4.49
C ASP A 133 9.56 17.95 5.40
N VAL A 134 9.39 18.55 6.58
CA VAL A 134 8.30 18.23 7.51
C VAL A 134 6.93 18.47 6.86
N GLU A 135 6.74 19.60 6.18
CA GLU A 135 5.51 19.91 5.47
C GLU A 135 5.22 18.88 4.35
N HIS A 136 6.22 18.56 3.53
CA HIS A 136 6.11 17.54 2.50
C HIS A 136 5.73 16.18 3.08
N PHE A 137 6.36 15.78 4.18
CA PHE A 137 6.11 14.51 4.83
C PHE A 137 4.70 14.46 5.45
N ALA A 138 4.26 15.54 6.10
CA ALA A 138 2.91 15.66 6.63
C ALA A 138 1.84 15.50 5.54
N HIS A 139 2.08 16.04 4.33
CA HIS A 139 1.19 15.82 3.19
C HIS A 139 1.14 14.36 2.75
N ILE A 140 2.28 13.68 2.65
CA ILE A 140 2.36 12.25 2.30
C ILE A 140 1.53 11.42 3.28
N VAL A 141 1.79 11.60 4.59
CA VAL A 141 1.06 10.91 5.67
C VAL A 141 -0.44 11.21 5.60
N SER A 142 -0.80 12.48 5.44
CA SER A 142 -2.20 12.90 5.36
C SER A 142 -2.93 12.29 4.17
N TYR A 143 -2.30 12.26 2.99
CA TYR A 143 -2.92 11.70 1.78
C TYR A 143 -3.17 10.21 1.93
N ILE A 144 -2.17 9.46 2.40
CA ILE A 144 -2.30 8.01 2.58
C ILE A 144 -3.31 7.69 3.69
N ALA A 145 -3.27 8.39 4.82
CA ALA A 145 -4.23 8.19 5.91
C ALA A 145 -5.67 8.50 5.48
N SER A 146 -5.87 9.54 4.65
CA SER A 146 -7.17 9.90 4.12
C SER A 146 -7.70 8.83 3.16
N MET A 147 -6.87 8.34 2.24
CA MET A 147 -7.24 7.20 1.38
C MET A 147 -7.52 5.95 2.20
N LEU A 148 -6.68 5.63 3.20
CA LEU A 148 -6.86 4.49 4.09
C LEU A 148 -8.22 4.55 4.80
N PHE A 149 -8.62 5.73 5.29
CA PHE A 149 -9.92 5.92 5.94
C PHE A 149 -11.09 5.71 4.95
N ALA A 150 -10.99 6.20 3.72
CA ALA A 150 -12.02 6.00 2.70
C ALA A 150 -12.21 4.50 2.42
N PHE A 151 -11.12 3.78 2.16
CA PHE A 151 -11.16 2.33 1.92
C PHE A 151 -11.54 1.52 3.16
N TYR A 152 -11.20 1.98 4.37
CA TYR A 152 -11.64 1.35 5.61
C TYR A 152 -13.17 1.31 5.70
N ASN A 153 -13.83 2.42 5.36
CA ASN A 153 -15.29 2.48 5.33
C ASN A 153 -15.88 1.62 4.21
N GLU A 154 -15.29 1.63 3.01
CA GLU A 154 -15.74 0.79 1.89
C GLU A 154 -15.65 -0.70 2.22
N VAL A 155 -14.52 -1.13 2.79
CA VAL A 155 -14.29 -2.51 3.22
C VAL A 155 -15.19 -2.86 4.41
N GLY A 156 -15.35 -1.98 5.41
CA GLY A 156 -16.25 -2.21 6.54
C GLY A 156 -17.70 -2.46 6.12
N ASN A 157 -18.14 -1.82 5.04
CA ASN A 157 -19.48 -2.02 4.48
C ASN A 157 -19.61 -3.31 3.65
N SER A 158 -18.56 -3.72 2.94
CA SER A 158 -18.61 -4.84 1.98
C SER A 158 -18.05 -6.16 2.51
N ARG A 159 -17.12 -6.11 3.47
CA ARG A 159 -16.40 -7.23 4.08
C ARG A 159 -16.16 -6.96 5.59
N PRO A 160 -17.23 -6.87 6.40
CA PRO A 160 -17.14 -6.48 7.81
C PRO A 160 -16.30 -7.44 8.67
N ASP A 161 -16.11 -8.69 8.24
CA ASP A 161 -15.34 -9.71 8.96
C ASP A 161 -13.84 -9.71 8.61
N SER A 162 -13.35 -8.69 7.89
CA SER A 162 -11.95 -8.59 7.50
C SER A 162 -11.06 -8.29 8.70
N ALA A 163 -10.06 -9.14 8.95
CA ALA A 163 -9.09 -8.95 10.03
C ALA A 163 -8.32 -7.62 9.91
N MET A 164 -8.09 -7.13 8.69
CA MET A 164 -7.40 -5.86 8.44
C MET A 164 -8.14 -4.65 9.01
N LEU A 165 -9.46 -4.72 9.22
CA LEU A 165 -10.21 -3.58 9.76
C LEU A 165 -9.72 -3.20 11.17
N GLU A 166 -9.39 -4.18 12.01
CA GLU A 166 -8.87 -3.91 13.35
C GLU A 166 -7.48 -3.23 13.30
N GLU A 167 -6.58 -3.75 12.46
CA GLU A 167 -5.24 -3.21 12.27
C GLU A 167 -5.27 -1.79 11.68
N ALA A 168 -6.10 -1.58 10.64
CA ALA A 168 -6.28 -0.29 10.01
C ALA A 168 -6.91 0.72 10.98
N TYR A 169 -7.88 0.32 11.80
CA TYR A 169 -8.51 1.20 12.78
C TYR A 169 -7.49 1.74 13.80
N ALA A 170 -6.62 0.89 14.33
CA ALA A 170 -5.59 1.30 15.30
C ALA A 170 -4.62 2.34 14.72
N LEU A 171 -4.28 2.22 13.43
CA LEU A 171 -3.44 3.21 12.74
C LEU A 171 -4.21 4.49 12.43
N LEU A 172 -5.47 4.37 11.98
CA LEU A 172 -6.35 5.51 11.70
C LEU A 172 -6.65 6.34 12.96
N GLU A 173 -6.81 5.72 14.13
CA GLU A 173 -7.00 6.42 15.39
C GLU A 173 -5.82 7.34 15.71
N GLN A 174 -4.58 6.84 15.50
CA GLN A 174 -3.36 7.65 15.67
C GLN A 174 -3.32 8.82 14.68
N MET A 175 -3.67 8.58 13.41
CA MET A 175 -3.72 9.62 12.39
C MET A 175 -4.80 10.67 12.66
N GLN A 176 -5.93 10.25 13.23
CA GLN A 176 -7.02 11.15 13.61
C GLN A 176 -6.61 12.04 14.78
N ALA A 177 -5.89 11.50 15.77
CA ALA A 177 -5.42 12.26 16.93
C ALA A 177 -4.50 13.44 16.55
N ILE A 178 -3.74 13.31 15.46
CA ILE A 178 -2.85 14.35 14.93
C ILE A 178 -3.50 15.21 13.82
N GLY A 179 -4.78 14.97 13.50
CA GLY A 179 -5.50 15.73 12.48
C GLY A 179 -5.05 15.47 11.04
N ALA A 180 -4.45 14.31 10.76
CA ALA A 180 -3.92 13.99 9.43
C ALA A 180 -5.02 13.59 8.41
N ILE A 181 -6.20 13.17 8.87
CA ILE A 181 -7.27 12.64 8.00
C ILE A 181 -8.12 13.78 7.43
N GLN A 182 -8.19 13.86 6.09
CA GLN A 182 -9.04 14.77 5.32
C GLN A 182 -10.17 13.98 4.65
N GLN A 183 -11.42 14.37 4.92
CA GLN A 183 -12.61 13.69 4.40
C GLN A 183 -13.76 14.68 4.11
N PRO A 184 -14.59 14.46 3.07
CA PRO A 184 -14.48 13.35 2.10
C PRO A 184 -13.47 13.61 0.97
N TYR A 185 -12.85 14.80 0.96
CA TYR A 185 -11.89 15.22 -0.05
C TYR A 185 -10.52 15.50 0.56
N ILE A 186 -9.49 15.20 -0.21
CA ILE A 186 -8.10 15.57 0.04
C ILE A 186 -7.82 16.86 -0.73
N ARG A 187 -7.30 17.87 -0.02
CA ARG A 187 -6.88 19.13 -0.64
C ARG A 187 -5.52 18.98 -1.29
N ILE A 188 -5.46 19.08 -2.62
CA ILE A 188 -4.23 19.07 -3.40
C ILE A 188 -4.13 20.42 -4.13
N LYS A 189 -3.25 21.29 -3.63
CA LYS A 189 -3.11 22.68 -4.10
C LYS A 189 -4.47 23.41 -4.07
N GLU A 190 -5.00 23.75 -5.25
CA GLU A 190 -6.28 24.46 -5.40
C GLU A 190 -7.46 23.53 -5.73
N CYS A 191 -7.24 22.22 -5.74
CA CYS A 191 -8.23 21.21 -6.11
C CYS A 191 -8.62 20.33 -4.92
N ASP A 192 -9.89 19.91 -4.91
CA ASP A 192 -10.42 18.91 -3.99
C ASP A 192 -10.53 17.58 -4.74
N VAL A 193 -9.81 16.56 -4.27
CA VAL A 193 -9.78 15.22 -4.87
C VAL A 193 -10.50 14.27 -3.92
N ALA A 194 -11.38 13.41 -4.43
CA ALA A 194 -12.09 12.46 -3.59
C ALA A 194 -11.09 11.50 -2.91
N ALA A 195 -11.27 11.24 -1.62
CA ALA A 195 -10.32 10.42 -0.86
C ALA A 195 -10.28 8.95 -1.32
N ASP A 196 -11.30 8.47 -2.04
CA ASP A 196 -11.33 7.14 -2.68
C ASP A 196 -10.73 7.14 -4.10
N ASP A 197 -10.41 8.31 -4.66
CA ASP A 197 -9.79 8.45 -5.98
C ASP A 197 -8.26 8.39 -5.91
N ILE A 198 -7.74 7.17 -5.76
CA ILE A 198 -6.28 6.91 -5.75
C ILE A 198 -5.61 7.54 -6.97
N ALA A 199 -6.21 7.43 -8.17
CA ALA A 199 -5.59 7.93 -9.40
C ALA A 199 -5.45 9.47 -9.41
N GLY A 200 -6.38 10.19 -8.79
CA GLY A 200 -6.30 11.63 -8.60
C GLY A 200 -5.25 12.07 -7.58
N VAL A 201 -5.03 11.28 -6.52
CA VAL A 201 -4.10 11.62 -5.42
C VAL A 201 -2.65 11.26 -5.76
N LEU A 202 -2.45 10.14 -6.47
CA LEU A 202 -1.14 9.53 -6.66
C LEU A 202 -0.09 10.44 -7.31
N PRO A 203 -0.39 11.28 -8.33
CA PRO A 203 0.62 12.11 -8.98
C PRO A 203 1.31 13.09 -8.02
N ASP A 204 0.56 13.76 -7.14
CA ASP A 204 1.13 14.71 -6.16
C ASP A 204 1.85 13.95 -5.04
N LEU A 205 1.28 12.83 -4.58
CA LEU A 205 1.91 11.95 -3.59
C LEU A 205 3.29 11.45 -4.06
N LEU A 206 3.40 10.97 -5.30
CA LEU A 206 4.66 10.53 -5.89
C LEU A 206 5.65 11.69 -6.03
N GLY A 207 5.19 12.87 -6.47
CA GLY A 207 6.02 14.06 -6.60
C GLY A 207 6.65 14.48 -5.26
N ARG A 208 5.84 14.50 -4.19
CA ARG A 208 6.32 14.83 -2.83
C ARG A 208 7.26 13.77 -2.28
N SER A 209 6.91 12.50 -2.46
CA SER A 209 7.73 11.38 -1.98
C SER A 209 9.09 11.35 -2.67
N LYS A 210 9.14 11.62 -3.98
CA LYS A 210 10.38 11.77 -4.73
C LYS A 210 11.20 12.98 -4.27
N ALA A 211 10.57 14.11 -3.95
CA ALA A 211 11.27 15.28 -3.43
C ALA A 211 11.98 15.01 -2.10
N LEU A 212 11.40 14.13 -1.26
CA LEU A 212 12.02 13.66 -0.02
C LEU A 212 13.00 12.50 -0.20
N GLY A 213 13.18 12.00 -1.43
CA GLY A 213 14.03 10.84 -1.70
C GLY A 213 13.51 9.53 -1.09
N MET A 214 12.19 9.43 -0.84
CA MET A 214 11.52 8.19 -0.42
C MET A 214 11.17 7.27 -1.60
N LEU A 215 11.35 7.77 -2.84
CA LEU A 215 11.22 7.02 -4.08
C LEU A 215 12.53 7.15 -4.86
N GLU A 216 13.14 6.01 -5.21
CA GLU A 216 14.34 5.93 -6.06
C GLU A 216 14.02 6.01 -7.56
#